data_AF-A0A3D0T5K2-F1
#
_entry.id   AF-A0A3D0T5K2-F1
#
_cell.length_a   1.000
_cell.length_b   1.000
_cell.length_c   1.000
_cell.angle_alpha   90.00
_cell.angle_beta   90.00
_cell.angle_gamma   90.00
#
_symmetry.space_group_name_H-M   'P 1'
#
loop_
_entity.id
_entity.type
_entity.pdbx_description
1 polymer ?
#
loop_
_entity_poly.entity_id
_entity_poly.type
_entity_poly.pdbx_seq_one_letter_code
_entity_poly.pdbx_strand_id
1 'polypeptide(L)'
;MKRNSTLSLSLSLGNASILNKIKEGYLVWMAIVPHIPKTARYTIGARIENKFLDLLELTYASYFSEKEKKAEKISECIFASDILKFLISTAWDGKFIANKQYEEIAVRMDEIGKMLWGWRKSLDTPQKKNRTL
;
A
#
# COMPACT_ATOMS: atom_id res chain seq x y z
N MET A 1 27.84 -4.18 -7.22
CA MET A 1 27.12 -3.68 -8.42
C MET A 1 26.41 -2.39 -8.03
N LYS A 2 27.01 -1.23 -8.32
CA LYS A 2 26.45 0.09 -7.99
C LYS A 2 25.26 0.36 -8.93
N ARG A 3 24.06 0.56 -8.40
CA ARG A 3 22.94 1.12 -9.17
C ARG A 3 23.26 2.59 -9.44
N ASN A 4 23.64 2.91 -10.67
CA ASN A 4 23.90 4.26 -11.13
C ASN A 4 22.62 5.10 -11.14
N SER A 5 22.75 6.35 -10.65
CA SER A 5 22.00 7.57 -11.00
C SER A 5 20.51 7.44 -11.40
N THR A 6 19.64 7.81 -10.45
CA THR A 6 18.44 8.67 -10.63
C THR A 6 17.74 8.66 -11.99
N LEU A 7 17.26 7.50 -12.44
CA LEU A 7 16.08 7.44 -13.30
C LEU A 7 14.84 7.57 -12.41
N SER A 8 14.56 8.79 -11.95
CA SER A 8 13.31 9.11 -11.28
C SER A 8 12.39 9.85 -12.26
N LEU A 9 11.27 9.23 -12.62
CA LEU A 9 10.14 9.99 -13.11
C LEU A 9 9.75 10.98 -12.01
N SER A 10 9.59 12.26 -12.34
CA SER A 10 9.19 13.30 -11.38
C SER A 10 7.77 13.03 -10.92
N LEU A 11 7.63 12.29 -9.83
CA LEU A 11 6.36 12.11 -9.14
C LEU A 11 6.14 13.34 -8.26
N SER A 12 4.96 13.95 -8.34
CA SER A 12 4.59 15.13 -7.53
C SER A 12 4.55 14.85 -6.02
N LEU A 13 4.59 13.57 -5.62
CA LEU A 13 4.57 13.12 -4.24
C LEU A 13 5.96 12.63 -3.81
N GLY A 14 6.52 13.26 -2.78
CA GLY A 14 7.88 12.99 -2.29
C GLY A 14 8.07 11.58 -1.70
N ASN A 15 9.34 11.23 -1.44
CA ASN A 15 9.80 9.89 -1.03
C ASN A 15 9.14 9.33 0.25
N ALA A 16 8.64 10.19 1.15
CA ALA A 16 7.99 9.79 2.40
C ALA A 16 6.45 9.60 2.28
N SER A 17 5.90 9.65 1.07
CA SER A 17 4.44 9.50 0.86
C SER A 17 3.95 8.07 1.06
N ILE A 18 2.66 7.91 1.38
CA ILE A 18 1.99 6.60 1.50
C ILE A 18 2.10 5.84 0.17
N LEU A 19 2.06 6.55 -0.96
CA LEU A 19 2.20 5.96 -2.28
C LEU A 19 3.56 5.25 -2.45
N ASN A 20 4.64 5.85 -1.95
CA ASN A 20 5.96 5.21 -1.99
C ASN A 20 6.03 3.99 -1.07
N LYS A 21 5.36 4.02 0.08
CA LYS A 21 5.27 2.85 0.97
C LYS A 21 4.49 1.70 0.35
N ILE A 22 3.39 1.99 -0.34
CA ILE A 22 2.65 0.99 -1.12
C ILE A 22 3.53 0.42 -2.23
N LYS A 23 4.27 1.26 -2.95
CA LYS A 23 5.23 0.83 -3.97
C LYS A 23 6.30 -0.10 -3.39
N GLU A 24 6.88 0.24 -2.24
CA GLU A 24 7.86 -0.63 -1.55
C GLU A 24 7.25 -1.99 -1.21
N GLY A 25 6.04 -2.03 -0.65
CA GLY A 25 5.32 -3.28 -0.37
C GLY A 25 5.01 -4.08 -1.65
N TYR A 26 4.63 -3.40 -2.73
CA TYR A 26 4.37 -4.03 -4.01
C TYR A 26 5.63 -4.63 -4.64
N LEU A 27 6.79 -3.98 -4.51
CA LEU A 27 8.05 -4.55 -4.99
C LEU A 27 8.44 -5.82 -4.22
N VAL A 28 8.13 -5.90 -2.92
CA VAL A 28 8.29 -7.14 -2.15
C VAL A 28 7.36 -8.22 -2.71
N TRP A 29 6.09 -7.89 -2.97
CA TRP A 29 5.16 -8.83 -3.60
C TRP A 29 5.64 -9.35 -4.96
N MET A 30 6.12 -8.46 -5.84
CA MET A 30 6.71 -8.84 -7.13
C MET A 30 7.88 -9.82 -6.99
N ALA A 31 8.68 -9.71 -5.91
CA ALA A 31 9.75 -10.65 -5.62
C ALA A 31 9.23 -12.02 -5.11
N ILE A 32 8.04 -12.06 -4.48
CA ILE A 32 7.40 -13.30 -4.01
C ILE A 32 6.76 -14.07 -5.15
N VAL A 33 6.07 -13.39 -6.08
CA VAL A 33 5.26 -13.99 -7.16
C VAL A 33 5.97 -15.11 -7.95
N PRO A 34 7.26 -14.98 -8.35
CA PRO A 34 8.00 -16.03 -9.05
C PRO A 34 8.13 -17.34 -8.27
N HIS A 35 8.09 -17.29 -6.93
CA HIS A 35 8.21 -18.45 -6.05
C HIS A 35 6.87 -19.15 -5.77
N ILE A 36 5.74 -18.50 -6.08
CA ILE A 36 4.41 -19.06 -5.92
C ILE A 36 4.17 -20.17 -6.98
N PRO A 37 3.54 -21.31 -6.62
CA PRO A 37 3.15 -22.35 -7.57
C PRO A 37 2.33 -21.79 -8.73
N LYS A 38 2.56 -22.30 -9.95
CA LYS A 38 1.95 -21.78 -11.18
C LYS A 38 0.42 -21.66 -11.10
N THR A 39 -0.26 -22.66 -10.53
CA THR A 39 -1.73 -22.67 -10.35
C THR A 39 -2.22 -21.57 -9.41
N ALA A 40 -1.52 -21.35 -8.29
CA ALA A 40 -1.84 -20.29 -7.33
C ALA A 40 -1.52 -18.89 -7.87
N ARG A 41 -0.50 -18.77 -8.74
CA ARG A 41 -0.09 -17.50 -9.35
C ARG A 41 -1.21 -16.86 -10.18
N TYR A 42 -1.94 -17.66 -10.98
CA TYR A 42 -3.04 -17.17 -11.81
C TYR A 42 -4.37 -17.02 -11.06
N THR A 43 -4.42 -17.37 -9.77
CA THR A 43 -5.62 -17.25 -8.94
C THR A 43 -5.40 -16.19 -7.86
N ILE A 44 -5.00 -16.60 -6.65
CA ILE A 44 -4.76 -15.69 -5.54
C ILE A 44 -3.61 -14.73 -5.82
N GLY A 45 -2.59 -15.18 -6.55
CA GLY A 45 -1.44 -14.34 -6.92
C GLY A 45 -1.85 -13.12 -7.77
N ALA A 46 -2.59 -13.35 -8.84
CA ALA A 46 -3.14 -12.31 -9.71
C ALA A 46 -4.16 -11.42 -8.98
N ARG A 47 -4.95 -11.98 -8.04
CA ARG A 47 -5.88 -11.20 -7.24
C ARG A 47 -5.17 -10.22 -6.31
N ILE A 48 -4.07 -10.64 -5.67
CA ILE A 48 -3.23 -9.79 -4.82
C ILE A 48 -2.53 -8.72 -5.66
N GLU A 49 -1.98 -9.10 -6.82
CA GLU A 49 -1.37 -8.18 -7.80
C GLU A 49 -2.32 -7.02 -8.14
N ASN A 50 -3.51 -7.35 -8.63
CA ASN A 50 -4.51 -6.34 -8.99
C ASN A 50 -4.90 -5.48 -7.79
N LYS A 51 -4.99 -6.07 -6.59
CA LYS A 51 -5.36 -5.33 -5.38
C LYS A 51 -4.28 -4.34 -4.93
N PHE A 52 -3.00 -4.64 -5.17
CA PHE A 52 -1.90 -3.67 -4.99
C PHE A 52 -2.04 -2.49 -5.96
N LEU A 53 -2.34 -2.78 -7.24
CA LEU A 53 -2.54 -1.74 -8.26
C LEU A 53 -3.76 -0.86 -7.94
N ASP A 54 -4.89 -1.47 -7.56
CA ASP A 54 -6.08 -0.74 -7.09
C ASP A 54 -5.73 0.19 -5.92
N LEU A 55 -4.97 -0.30 -4.94
CA LEU A 55 -4.58 0.50 -3.78
C LEU A 55 -3.68 1.68 -4.17
N LEU A 56 -2.75 1.49 -5.12
CA LEU A 56 -1.93 2.57 -5.66
C LEU A 56 -2.80 3.64 -6.34
N GLU A 57 -3.72 3.23 -7.21
CA GLU A 57 -4.62 4.12 -7.94
C GLU A 57 -5.55 4.90 -7.00
N LEU A 58 -6.20 4.21 -6.06
CA LEU A 58 -7.06 4.81 -5.03
C LEU A 58 -6.28 5.82 -4.17
N THR A 59 -5.08 5.46 -3.75
CA THR A 59 -4.24 6.33 -2.93
C THR A 59 -3.82 7.58 -3.71
N TYR A 60 -3.42 7.41 -4.98
CA TYR A 60 -3.11 8.53 -5.86
C TYR A 60 -4.32 9.45 -6.03
N ALA A 61 -5.50 8.89 -6.34
CA ALA A 61 -6.74 9.65 -6.50
C ALA A 61 -7.17 10.38 -5.20
N SER A 62 -6.80 9.86 -4.02
CA SER A 62 -7.03 10.50 -2.72
C SER A 62 -6.12 11.70 -2.46
N TYR A 63 -4.90 11.70 -3.00
CA TYR A 63 -4.00 12.85 -2.84
C TYR A 63 -4.56 14.10 -3.52
N PHE A 64 -5.19 13.95 -4.69
CA PHE A 64 -5.71 15.04 -5.52
C PHE A 64 -7.23 15.26 -5.38
N SER A 65 -7.90 14.59 -4.43
CA SER A 65 -9.33 14.80 -4.23
C SER A 65 -9.63 16.08 -3.44
N GLU A 66 -10.80 16.66 -3.72
CA GLU A 66 -11.44 17.70 -2.92
C GLU A 66 -11.55 17.27 -1.44
N LYS A 67 -11.52 18.24 -0.53
CA LYS A 67 -11.47 18.00 0.91
C LYS A 67 -12.67 17.21 1.41
N GLU A 68 -13.84 17.48 0.84
CA GLU A 68 -15.13 16.88 1.18
C GLU A 68 -15.16 15.37 0.86
N LYS A 69 -14.53 14.97 -0.26
CA LYS A 69 -14.48 13.56 -0.72
C LYS A 69 -13.25 12.81 -0.21
N LYS A 70 -12.28 13.52 0.36
CA LYS A 70 -10.99 12.95 0.76
C LYS A 70 -11.11 11.93 1.87
N ALA A 71 -11.98 12.19 2.85
CA ALA A 71 -12.22 11.28 3.97
C ALA A 71 -12.78 9.93 3.49
N GLU A 72 -13.75 9.97 2.58
CA GLU A 72 -14.37 8.78 1.98
C GLU A 72 -13.34 7.99 1.15
N LYS A 73 -12.60 8.64 0.25
CA LYS A 73 -11.57 7.99 -0.55
C LYS A 73 -10.46 7.34 0.28
N ILE A 74 -10.03 7.98 1.38
CA ILE A 74 -9.06 7.36 2.29
C ILE A 74 -9.66 6.13 2.98
N SER A 75 -10.95 6.16 3.35
CA SER A 75 -11.63 4.97 3.87
C SER A 75 -11.64 3.83 2.84
N GLU A 76 -11.81 4.12 1.55
CA GLU A 76 -11.67 3.12 0.48
C GLU A 76 -10.24 2.56 0.40
N CYS A 77 -9.21 3.40 0.54
CA CYS A 77 -7.82 2.94 0.60
C CYS A 77 -7.58 2.02 1.81
N ILE A 78 -8.13 2.35 2.98
CA ILE A 78 -8.04 1.52 4.19
C ILE A 78 -8.68 0.15 3.92
N PHE A 79 -9.92 0.14 3.39
CA PHE A 79 -10.61 -1.10 3.07
C PHE A 79 -9.83 -1.94 2.05
N ALA A 80 -9.30 -1.32 0.99
CA ALA A 80 -8.48 -2.01 0.00
C ALA A 80 -7.21 -2.63 0.61
N SER A 81 -6.54 -1.90 1.53
CA SER A 81 -5.37 -2.38 2.27
C SER A 81 -5.71 -3.55 3.22
N ASP A 82 -6.87 -3.52 3.87
CA ASP A 82 -7.34 -4.61 4.73
C ASP A 82 -7.63 -5.89 3.95
N ILE A 83 -8.31 -5.78 2.80
CA ILE A 83 -8.51 -6.92 1.89
C ILE A 83 -7.17 -7.45 1.38
N LEU A 84 -6.22 -6.57 1.05
CA LEU A 84 -4.90 -6.97 0.59
C LEU A 84 -4.15 -7.78 1.66
N LYS A 85 -4.16 -7.31 2.92
CA LYS A 85 -3.59 -8.04 4.07
C LYS A 85 -4.25 -9.42 4.25
N PHE A 86 -5.58 -9.48 4.16
CA PHE A 86 -6.32 -10.74 4.26
C PHE A 86 -5.94 -11.74 3.16
N LEU A 87 -5.83 -11.29 1.91
CA LEU A 87 -5.44 -12.15 0.79
C LEU A 87 -4.00 -12.66 0.95
N ILE A 88 -3.07 -11.80 1.37
CA ILE A 88 -1.67 -12.18 1.63
C ILE A 88 -1.60 -13.23 2.76
N SER A 89 -2.33 -13.03 3.86
CA SER A 89 -2.44 -14.02 4.94
C SER A 89 -3.01 -15.34 4.43
N THR A 90 -4.06 -15.29 3.60
CA THR A 90 -4.68 -16.49 3.03
C THR A 90 -3.70 -17.25 2.13
N ALA A 91 -2.89 -16.55 1.33
CA ALA A 91 -1.86 -17.17 0.50
C ALA A 91 -0.73 -17.81 1.34
N TRP A 92 -0.41 -17.20 2.48
CA TRP A 92 0.52 -17.77 3.45
C TRP A 92 -0.05 -19.01 4.16
N ASP A 93 -1.29 -18.96 4.63
CA ASP A 93 -2.00 -20.12 5.23
C ASP A 93 -2.11 -21.28 4.24
N GLY A 94 -2.32 -20.97 2.96
CA GLY A 94 -2.28 -21.91 1.83
C GLY A 94 -0.89 -22.45 1.48
N LYS A 95 0.16 -22.05 2.21
CA LYS A 95 1.57 -22.43 2.01
C LYS A 95 2.13 -22.04 0.64
N PHE A 96 1.56 -21.02 0.00
CA PHE A 96 2.07 -20.49 -1.27
C PHE A 96 3.21 -19.48 -1.07
N ILE A 97 3.35 -18.94 0.15
CA ILE A 97 4.36 -17.95 0.54
C ILE A 97 5.16 -18.53 1.71
N ALA A 98 6.49 -18.38 1.69
CA ALA A 98 7.33 -18.81 2.81
C ALA A 98 7.20 -17.85 4.01
N ASN A 99 7.38 -18.36 5.24
CA ASN A 99 7.28 -17.54 6.46
C ASN A 99 8.10 -16.25 6.42
N LYS A 100 9.35 -16.32 5.94
CA LYS A 100 10.22 -15.14 5.83
C LYS A 100 9.69 -14.10 4.84
N GLN A 101 9.13 -14.54 3.71
CA GLN A 101 8.52 -13.67 2.72
C GLN A 101 7.25 -13.03 3.27
N TYR A 102 6.45 -13.80 4.01
CA TYR A 102 5.25 -13.31 4.68
C TYR A 102 5.58 -12.27 5.75
N GLU A 103 6.58 -12.51 6.59
CA GLU A 103 7.04 -11.56 7.60
C GLU A 103 7.49 -10.24 6.97
N GLU A 104 8.28 -10.31 5.90
CA GLU A 104 8.77 -9.12 5.18
C GLU A 104 7.62 -8.27 4.63
N ILE A 105 6.65 -8.88 3.93
CA ILE A 105 5.52 -8.14 3.36
C ILE A 105 4.54 -7.67 4.45
N ALA A 106 4.33 -8.44 5.51
CA ALA A 106 3.41 -8.10 6.60
C ALA A 106 3.85 -6.81 7.32
N VAL A 107 5.15 -6.65 7.59
CA VAL A 107 5.70 -5.41 8.20
C VAL A 107 5.40 -4.19 7.32
N ARG A 108 5.56 -4.31 6.00
CA ARG A 108 5.27 -3.21 5.06
C ARG A 108 3.78 -2.88 5.04
N MET A 109 2.92 -3.90 5.01
CA MET A 109 1.47 -3.72 4.98
C MET A 109 0.93 -3.11 6.27
N ASP A 110 1.50 -3.44 7.43
CA ASP A 110 1.15 -2.82 8.71
C ASP A 110 1.54 -1.32 8.75
N GLU A 111 2.74 -0.98 8.26
CA GLU A 111 3.18 0.40 8.12
C GLU A 111 2.22 1.21 7.22
N ILE A 112 1.86 0.67 6.05
CA ILE A 112 0.89 1.28 5.12
C ILE A 112 -0.46 1.51 5.83
N GLY A 113 -0.96 0.50 6.54
CA GLY A 113 -2.22 0.59 7.28
C GLY A 113 -2.22 1.69 8.34
N LYS A 114 -1.14 1.78 9.14
CA LYS A 114 -0.95 2.83 10.15
C LYS A 114 -0.94 4.22 9.52
N MET A 115 -0.27 4.39 8.39
CA MET A 115 -0.22 5.68 7.70
C MET A 115 -1.57 6.09 7.12
N LEU A 116 -2.32 5.15 6.53
CA LEU A 116 -3.67 5.41 6.01
C LEU A 116 -4.63 5.83 7.13
N TRP A 117 -4.63 5.11 8.25
CA TRP A 117 -5.44 5.48 9.42
C TRP A 117 -5.01 6.81 10.03
N GLY A 118 -3.71 7.08 10.11
CA GLY A 118 -3.18 8.37 10.55
C GLY A 118 -3.64 9.52 9.65
N TRP A 119 -3.67 9.30 8.34
CA TRP A 119 -4.19 10.27 7.38
C TRP A 119 -5.70 10.48 7.52
N ARG A 120 -6.47 9.41 7.73
CA ARG A 120 -7.92 9.52 7.95
C ARG A 120 -8.24 10.35 9.20
N LYS A 121 -7.52 10.08 10.30
CA LYS A 121 -7.71 10.77 11.59
C LYS A 121 -7.30 12.25 11.54
N SER A 122 -6.31 12.61 10.72
CA SER A 122 -5.88 14.01 10.57
C SER A 122 -6.94 14.87 9.85
N LEU A 123 -7.89 14.26 9.14
CA LEU A 123 -9.03 14.95 8.55
C LEU A 123 -10.18 15.18 9.54
N ASP A 124 -10.36 14.31 10.53
CA ASP A 124 -11.41 14.43 11.55
C ASP A 124 -11.06 15.45 12.63
N THR A 125 -9.77 15.76 12.80
CA THR A 125 -9.34 16.77 13.76
C THR A 125 -9.49 18.14 13.12
N PRO A 126 -10.35 19.04 13.65
CA PRO A 126 -10.33 20.44 13.21
C PRO A 126 -8.91 20.94 13.40
N GLN A 127 -8.28 21.49 12.35
CA GLN A 127 -6.99 22.14 12.47
C GLN A 127 -7.05 23.06 13.69
N LYS A 128 -6.30 22.73 14.75
CA LYS A 128 -6.14 23.64 15.89
C LYS A 128 -5.58 24.92 15.28
N LYS A 129 -6.42 25.95 15.16
CA LYS A 129 -6.00 27.35 15.01
C LYS A 129 -5.14 27.67 16.24
N ASN A 130 -3.85 27.34 16.16
CA ASN A 130 -2.84 27.81 17.09
C ASN A 130 -1.80 28.53 16.26
N ARG A 131 -1.44 29.79 16.47
CA ARG A 131 -1.90 30.88 17.33
C ARG A 131 -1.22 32.09 16.68
N THR A 132 -1.96 33.12 16.33
CA THR A 132 -1.38 34.46 16.22
C THR A 132 -0.84 34.84 17.59
N LEU A 133 0.48 35.07 17.65
CA LEU A 133 1.13 36.05 18.50
C LEU A 133 2.19 36.72 17.63
#